data_AF-A0A2V8W0K8-F1
#
_entry.id   AF-A0A2V8W0K8-F1
#
_cell.length_a   1.000
_cell.length_b   1.000
_cell.length_c   1.000
_cell.angle_alpha   90.00
_cell.angle_beta   90.00
_cell.angle_gamma   90.00
#
_symmetry.space_group_name_H-M   'P 1'
#
loop_
_entity.id
_entity.type
_entity.pdbx_description
1 polymer ?
#
loop_
_entity_poly.entity_id
_entity_poly.type
_entity_poly.pdbx_seq_one_letter_code
_entity_poly.pdbx_strand_id
1 'polypeptide(L)' 'MDVCLVIKRRLDELGLEQKDLATAAEVTESYISQLLARKKLPPGPDRT' A
#
# COMPACT_ATOMS: atom_id res chain seq x y z
N MET A 1 -11.77 -2.26 12.07
CA MET A 1 -11.33 -3.19 11.01
C MET A 1 -9.98 -2.73 10.50
N ASP A 2 -8.98 -3.60 10.45
CA ASP A 2 -7.63 -3.23 10.02
C ASP A 2 -7.51 -3.38 8.49
N VAL A 3 -7.67 -2.25 7.78
CA VAL A 3 -7.63 -2.22 6.31
C VAL A 3 -6.31 -2.77 5.78
N CYS A 4 -5.19 -2.60 6.50
CA CYS A 4 -3.89 -3.13 6.11
C CYS A 4 -3.88 -4.66 6.09
N LEU A 5 -4.50 -5.28 7.10
CA LEU A 5 -4.65 -6.74 7.19
C LEU A 5 -5.54 -7.29 6.07
N VAL A 6 -6.62 -6.57 5.74
CA VAL A 6 -7.52 -6.97 4.65
C VAL A 6 -6.79 -6.92 3.32
N ILE A 7 -6.03 -5.85 3.04
CA ILE A 7 -5.27 -5.73 1.78
C ILE A 7 -4.23 -6.85 1.68
N LYS A 8 -3.44 -7.11 2.73
CA LYS A 8 -2.44 -8.21 2.72
C LYS A 8 -3.08 -9.55 2.44
N ARG A 9 -4.20 -9.85 3.09
CA ARG A 9 -4.92 -11.10 2.89
C ARG A 9 -5.45 -11.23 1.46
N ARG A 10 -5.97 -10.16 0.87
CA ARG A 10 -6.47 -10.17 -0.51
C ARG A 10 -5.35 -10.30 -1.54
N LEU A 11 -4.19 -9.69 -1.29
CA LEU A 11 -3.00 -9.89 -2.12
C LEU A 11 -2.55 -11.36 -2.09
N ASP A 12 -2.50 -11.97 -0.91
CA ASP A 12 -2.17 -13.39 -0.74
C ASP A 12 -3.19 -14.31 -1.40
N GLU A 13 -4.49 -14.08 -1.18
CA GLU A 13 -5.59 -14.85 -1.81
C GLU A 13 -5.60 -14.76 -3.34
N LEU A 14 -5.13 -13.65 -3.90
CA LEU A 14 -5.06 -13.41 -5.35
C LEU A 14 -3.69 -13.76 -5.95
N GLY A 15 -2.69 -14.08 -5.12
CA GLY A 15 -1.30 -14.28 -5.55
C GLY A 15 -0.66 -13.02 -6.17
N LEU A 16 -1.09 -11.84 -5.74
CA LEU A 16 -0.63 -10.55 -6.25
C LEU A 16 0.40 -9.91 -5.31
N GLU A 17 1.37 -9.21 -5.88
CA GLU A 17 2.40 -8.52 -5.12
C GLU A 17 2.00 -7.06 -4.84
N GLN A 18 2.72 -6.41 -3.93
CA GLN A 18 2.53 -4.98 -3.64
C GLN A 18 2.75 -4.11 -4.89
N LYS A 19 3.65 -4.53 -5.78
CA LYS A 19 3.94 -3.86 -7.05
C LYS A 19 2.75 -3.90 -8.02
N ASP A 20 2.00 -5.01 -8.05
CA ASP A 20 0.80 -5.13 -8.87
C ASP A 20 -0.29 -4.19 -8.36
N LEU A 21 -0.47 -4.14 -7.04
CA LEU A 21 -1.40 -3.21 -6.41
C LEU A 21 -0.99 -1.75 -6.63
N ALA A 22 0.30 -1.45 -6.54
CA ALA A 22 0.83 -0.12 -6.77
C ALA A 22 0.57 0.32 -8.22
N THR A 23 0.81 -0.57 -9.18
CA THR A 23 0.55 -0.33 -10.61
C THR A 23 -0.94 -0.12 -10.88
N ALA A 24 -1.81 -0.98 -10.31
CA ALA A 24 -3.26 -0.89 -10.50
C ALA A 24 -3.89 0.34 -9.83
N ALA A 25 -3.30 0.82 -8.74
CA ALA A 25 -3.73 2.03 -8.04
C ALA A 25 -2.98 3.30 -8.49
N GLU A 26 -2.12 3.21 -9.50
CA GLU A 26 -1.30 4.33 -10.02
C GLU A 26 -0.47 5.03 -8.93
N VAL A 27 0.01 4.27 -7.95
CA VAL A 27 0.87 4.74 -6.86
C VAL A 27 2.21 4.03 -6.90
N THR A 28 3.17 4.52 -6.13
CA THR A 28 4.47 3.86 -5.99
C THR A 28 4.36 2.66 -5.05
N GLU A 29 5.19 1.64 -5.29
CA GLU A 29 5.29 0.48 -4.39
C GLU A 29 5.65 0.92 -2.96
N SER A 30 6.47 1.97 -2.82
CA SER A 30 6.81 2.57 -1.53
C SER A 30 5.59 3.12 -0.77
N TYR A 31 4.58 3.63 -1.48
CA TYR A 31 3.33 4.11 -0.88
C TYR A 31 2.49 2.95 -0.33
N ILE A 32 2.37 1.85 -1.09
CA ILE A 32 1.72 0.61 -0.62
C ILE A 32 2.45 0.03 0.59
N SER A 33 3.79 -0.02 0.55
CA SER A 33 4.60 -0.48 1.67
C SER A 33 4.37 0.36 2.94
N GLN A 34 4.30 1.69 2.81
CA GLN A 34 3.99 2.60 3.92
C GLN A 34 2.58 2.38 4.47
N LEU A 35 1.58 2.23 3.58
CA LEU A 35 0.20 1.92 3.93
C LEU A 35 0.14 0.61 4.73
N LEU A 36 0.76 -0.45 4.24
CA LEU A 36 0.77 -1.78 4.85
C LEU A 36 1.61 -1.88 6.14
N ALA A 37 2.58 -0.98 6.31
CA ALA A 37 3.40 -0.86 7.51
C ALA A 37 2.71 -0.07 8.64
N ARG A 38 1.55 0.56 8.38
CA ARG A 38 0.91 1.54 9.29
C ARG A 38 1.85 2.66 9.74
N LYS A 39 2.96 2.88 9.03
CA LYS A 39 3.82 4.02 9.29
C LYS A 39 3.04 5.25 8.86
N LYS A 40 2.93 6.22 9.77
CA LYS A 40 2.42 7.57 9.48
C LYS A 40 3.06 8.00 8.16
N LEU A 41 2.23 8.15 7.11
CA LEU A 41 2.70 8.50 5.77
C LEU A 41 3.72 9.64 5.91
N PRO A 42 4.93 9.53 5.33
CA PRO A 42 5.76 10.70 5.16
C PRO A 42 4.87 11.76 4.51
N PRO A 43 4.89 13.01 5.00
CA PRO A 43 4.08 14.06 4.41
C PRO A 43 4.30 14.04 2.90
N GLY A 44 3.22 14.10 2.13
CA GLY A 44 3.31 14.18 0.68
C GLY A 44 4.27 15.32 0.28
N PRO A 45 4.87 15.24 -0.91
CA PRO A 45 5.86 16.22 -1.38
C PRO A 45 5.32 17.67 -1.44
N ASP A 46 4.02 17.86 -1.20
CA ASP A 46 3.30 19.14 -1.12
C ASP A 46 3.27 19.77 0.30
N ARG A 47 4.25 19.46 1.17
CA ARG A 47 4.56 20.37 2.29
C ARG A 47 5.65 21.33 1.84
N THR A 48 5.20 22.49 1.36
CA THR A 48 6.01 23.70 1.17
C THR A 48 6.73 24.08 2.45
#